data_AF-A0A7C3TWD2-F1
#
_entry.id   AF-A0A7C3TWD2-F1
#
_cell.length_a   1.000
_cell.length_b   1.000
_cell.length_c   1.000
_cell.angle_alpha   90.00
_cell.angle_beta   90.00
_cell.angle_gamma   90.00
#
_symmetry.space_group_name_H-M   'P 1'
#
loop_
_entity.id
_entity.type
_entity.pdbx_description
1 polymer ?
#
loop_
_entity_poly.entity_id
_entity_poly.type
_entity_poly.pdbx_seq_one_letter_code
_entity_poly.pdbx_strand_id
1 'polypeptide(L)' 'GAVVMPACPGFYHKPKTLEGLVDHLVGKVLDQLGIKHSLYRRWDGIAKT' A
#
# COMPACT_ATOMS: atom_id res chain seq x y z
N GLY A 1 4.20 20.37 7.11
CA GLY A 1 3.42 20.48 5.86
C GLY A 1 2.30 19.45 5.87
N ALA A 2 1.33 19.54 4.96
CA ALA A 2 0.26 18.55 4.81
C ALA A 2 0.58 17.56 3.68
N VAL A 3 0.09 16.33 3.81
CA VAL A 3 0.21 15.28 2.77
C VAL A 3 -1.16 15.07 2.15
N VAL A 4 -1.27 15.28 0.83
CA VAL A 4 -2.49 14.99 0.07
C VAL A 4 -2.37 13.57 -0.48
N MET A 5 -3.20 12.65 0.01
CA MET A 5 -3.21 11.26 -0.41
C MET A 5 -4.61 10.89 -0.89
N PRO A 6 -4.86 10.91 -2.22
CA PRO A 6 -6.16 10.51 -2.75
C PRO A 6 -6.39 9.00 -2.56
N ALA A 7 -7.65 8.59 -2.45
CA ALA A 7 -8.04 7.20 -2.33
C ALA A 7 -7.93 6.43 -3.66
N CYS A 8 -6.71 6.41 -4.22
CA CYS A 8 -6.38 5.77 -5.48
C CYS A 8 -5.42 4.59 -5.24
N PRO A 9 -5.92 3.43 -4.78
CA PRO A 9 -5.08 2.26 -4.53
C PRO A 9 -4.47 1.71 -5.83
N GLY A 10 -3.21 1.29 -5.77
CA GLY A 10 -2.50 0.73 -6.94
C GLY A 10 -2.86 -0.73 -7.19
N PHE A 11 -3.15 -1.11 -8.43
CA PHE A 11 -3.57 -2.48 -8.78
C PHE A 11 -2.40 -3.48 -9.01
N TYR A 12 -1.16 -3.04 -8.81
CA TYR A 12 0.03 -3.87 -9.06
C TYR A 12 0.09 -5.12 -8.17
N HIS A 13 -0.55 -5.09 -7.01
CA HIS A 13 -0.66 -6.24 -6.10
C HIS A 13 -1.85 -7.16 -6.41
N LYS A 14 -2.57 -6.92 -7.52
CA LYS A 14 -3.70 -7.74 -8.02
C LYS A 14 -4.67 -8.18 -6.90
N PRO A 15 -5.28 -7.22 -6.17
CA PRO A 15 -6.17 -7.55 -5.06
C PRO A 15 -7.36 -8.38 -5.54
N LYS A 16 -7.75 -9.38 -4.75
CA LYS A 16 -8.86 -10.29 -5.06
C LYS A 16 -10.17 -9.87 -4.40
N THR A 17 -10.10 -8.98 -3.42
CA THR A 17 -11.23 -8.53 -2.62
C THR A 17 -11.17 -7.02 -2.39
N LEU A 18 -12.30 -6.43 -2.00
CA LEU A 18 -12.38 -5.02 -1.63
C LEU A 18 -11.53 -4.73 -0.39
N GLU A 19 -11.50 -5.66 0.58
CA GLU A 19 -10.65 -5.53 1.76
C GLU A 19 -9.18 -5.36 1.38
N GLY A 20 -8.70 -6.09 0.37
CA GLY A 20 -7.31 -5.96 -0.10
C GLY A 20 -6.98 -4.58 -0.71
N LEU A 21 -7.97 -3.84 -1.22
CA LEU A 21 -7.79 -2.45 -1.65
C LEU A 21 -7.76 -1.50 -0.44
N VAL A 22 -8.61 -1.75 0.56
CA VAL A 22 -8.64 -0.98 1.80
C VAL A 22 -7.34 -1.16 2.57
N ASP A 23 -6.84 -2.38 2.71
CA ASP A 23 -5.58 -2.71 3.37
C ASP A 23 -4.38 -2.01 2.71
N HIS A 24 -4.42 -1.89 1.38
CA HIS A 24 -3.40 -1.16 0.65
C HIS A 24 -3.40 0.33 0.98
N LEU A 25 -4.58 0.96 0.99
CA LEU A 25 -4.72 2.38 1.35
C LEU A 25 -4.32 2.65 2.81
N VAL A 26 -4.84 1.84 3.73
CA VAL A 26 -4.53 1.97 5.17
C VAL A 26 -3.04 1.76 5.42
N GLY A 27 -2.42 0.78 4.77
CA GLY A 27 -0.97 0.61 4.83
C GLY A 27 -0.21 1.85 4.35
N LYS A 28 -0.62 2.50 3.25
CA LYS A 28 0.00 3.75 2.80
C LYS A 28 -0.14 4.89 3.80
N VAL A 29 -1.24 4.96 4.54
CA VAL A 29 -1.43 5.94 5.63
C VAL A 29 -0.50 5.62 6.80
N LEU A 30 -0.42 4.36 7.22
CA LEU A 30 0.48 3.92 8.29
C LEU A 30 1.96 4.15 7.92
N ASP A 31 2.32 3.95 6.66
CA ASP A 31 3.66 4.27 6.13
C ASP A 31 4.02 5.75 6.30
N GLN A 32 3.09 6.67 6.03
CA GLN A 32 3.29 8.11 6.23
C GLN A 32 3.45 8.49 7.70
N LEU A 33 2.81 7.73 8.59
CA LEU A 33 2.94 7.89 10.04
C LEU A 33 4.17 7.20 10.63
N GLY A 34 4.95 6.47 9.82
CA GLY A 34 6.12 5.72 10.27
C GLY A 34 5.78 4.48 11.10
N ILE A 35 4.54 3.98 11.03
CA ILE A 35 4.07 2.82 11.79
C ILE A 35 4.35 1.56 10.98
N LYS A 36 5.09 0.60 11.57
CA LYS A 36 5.36 -0.70 10.93
C LYS A 36 4.07 -1.52 10.83
N HIS A 37 3.79 -2.07 9.66
CA HIS A 37 2.63 -2.94 9.42
C HIS A 37 2.93 -3.97 8.32
N SER A 38 2.06 -4.97 8.16
CA SER A 38 2.14 -6.02 7.14
C SER A 38 0.85 -6.15 6.30
N LEU A 39 -0.03 -5.14 6.34
CA LEU A 39 -1.34 -5.10 5.67
C LEU A 39 -1.30 -5.30 4.14
N TYR A 40 -0.22 -4.92 3.46
CA TYR A 40 -0.10 -5.12 2.01
C TYR A 40 1.30 -5.58 1.63
N ARG A 41 1.40 -6.27 0.48
CA ARG A 41 2.68 -6.65 -0.09
C ARG A 41 3.38 -5.44 -0.70
N ARG A 42 4.51 -5.06 -0.13
CA ARG A 42 5.38 -4.03 -0.70
C ARG A 42 6.01 -4.54 -1.99
N TRP A 43 6.38 -3.59 -2.84
CA TRP A 43 7.09 -3.89 -4.06
C TRP A 43 8.56 -4.19 -3.73
N ASP A 44 9.02 -5.41 -4.04
CA ASP A 44 10.38 -5.88 -3.74
C ASP A 44 11.36 -5.69 -4.92
N GLY A 45 10.94 -4.99 -5.98
CA GLY A 45 11.73 -4.82 -7.19
C GLY A 45 11.65 -6.01 -8.15
N ILE A 46 12.39 -5.92 -9.25
CA ILE A 46 12.57 -7.01 -10.20
C ILE A 46 13.77 -7.83 -9.71
N ALA A 47 13.62 -9.14 -9.57
CA ALA A 47 14.71 -10.03 -9.20
C ALA A 47 15.89 -9.82 -10.18
N LYS A 48 17.07 -9.49 -9.66
CA LYS A 48 18.29 -9.40 -10.47
C LYS A 48 18.76 -10.82 -10.78
N THR A 49 18.82 -11.13 -12.07
CA THR A 49 19.46 -12.33 -12.62
C THR A 49 20.98 -12.20 -12.55
#